data_AF-A0A0D1L2Q5-F1
#
_entry.id   AF-A0A0D1L2Q5-F1
#
_cell.length_a   1.000
_cell.length_b   1.000
_cell.length_c   1.000
_cell.angle_alpha   90.00
_cell.angle_beta   90.00
_cell.angle_gamma   90.00
#
_symmetry.space_group_name_H-M   'P 1'
#
loop_
_entity.id
_entity.type
_entity.pdbx_description
1 polymer ?
#
loop_
_entity_poly.entity_id
_entity_poly.type
_entity_poly.pdbx_seq_one_letter_code
_entity_poly.pdbx_strand_id
1 'polypeptide(L)'
;MKKAILVNHQNNRIIELPSTLQERQKLVGADFLNVLRLSNNIDIWYDDEGANKQLDYLSEITEPNGDKHVLFGNYFVTSVNDEGETIGLSEEQIKYFSTFGYRVWKKHK
;
A
#
# COMPACT_ATOMS: atom_id res chain seq x y z
N MET A 1 -6.78 11.69 -13.77
CA MET A 1 -6.82 10.42 -13.03
C MET A 1 -5.97 10.55 -11.78
N LYS A 2 -6.55 10.37 -10.59
CA LYS A 2 -5.77 10.29 -9.34
C LYS A 2 -5.14 8.89 -9.30
N LYS A 3 -3.80 8.80 -9.24
CA LYS A 3 -3.09 7.51 -9.34
C LYS A 3 -2.92 6.87 -7.96
N ALA A 4 -3.06 5.56 -7.90
CA ALA A 4 -2.65 4.73 -6.76
C ALA A 4 -1.86 3.52 -7.27
N ILE A 5 -1.09 2.86 -6.41
CA ILE A 5 -0.43 1.59 -6.76
C ILE A 5 -1.13 0.48 -6.01
N LEU A 6 -1.73 -0.47 -6.71
CA LEU A 6 -2.17 -1.73 -6.10
C LEU A 6 -0.99 -2.69 -6.04
N VAL A 7 -0.74 -3.23 -4.86
CA VAL A 7 0.28 -4.24 -4.62
C VAL A 7 -0.40 -5.52 -4.16
N ASN A 8 -0.17 -6.60 -4.89
CA ASN A 8 -0.61 -7.95 -4.55
C ASN A 8 0.49 -8.96 -4.91
N HIS A 9 0.36 -10.19 -4.42
CA HIS A 9 1.39 -11.23 -4.60
C HIS A 9 1.69 -11.61 -6.07
N GLN A 10 0.82 -11.26 -7.02
CA GLN A 10 0.96 -11.61 -8.44
C GLN A 10 1.55 -10.47 -9.26
N ASN A 11 1.10 -9.23 -9.01
CA ASN A 11 1.54 -8.06 -9.74
C ASN A 11 1.34 -6.77 -8.93
N ASN A 12 2.20 -5.80 -9.25
CA ASN A 12 2.03 -4.43 -8.83
C ASN A 12 1.58 -3.63 -10.05
N ARG A 13 0.55 -2.81 -9.91
CA ARG A 13 0.02 -2.02 -11.03
C ARG A 13 -0.51 -0.68 -10.58
N ILE A 14 -0.34 0.32 -11.44
CA ILE A 14 -0.97 1.62 -11.26
C ILE A 14 -2.46 1.49 -11.58
N ILE A 15 -3.29 2.02 -10.69
CA ILE A 15 -4.73 2.06 -10.81
C ILE A 15 -5.23 3.50 -10.62
N GLU A 16 -6.49 3.75 -10.93
CA GLU A 16 -7.19 4.93 -10.45
C GLU A 16 -7.51 4.78 -8.96
N LEU A 17 -7.27 5.82 -8.17
CA LEU A 17 -7.59 5.89 -6.76
C LEU A 17 -9.11 5.71 -6.58
N PRO A 18 -9.56 4.68 -5.84
CA PRO A 18 -10.99 4.50 -5.61
C PRO A 18 -11.58 5.65 -4.80
N SER A 19 -12.77 6.10 -5.21
CA SER A 19 -13.39 7.32 -4.69
C SER A 19 -14.07 7.09 -3.34
N THR A 20 -14.53 5.86 -3.08
CA THR A 20 -15.26 5.51 -1.85
C THR A 20 -14.46 4.56 -0.97
N LEU A 21 -14.73 4.60 0.35
CA LEU A 21 -14.15 3.65 1.30
C LEU A 21 -14.50 2.20 0.94
N GLN A 22 -15.73 1.95 0.49
CA GLN A 22 -16.20 0.61 0.13
C GLN A 22 -15.42 0.03 -1.07
N GLU A 23 -15.10 0.85 -2.07
CA GLU A 23 -14.26 0.39 -3.19
C GLU A 23 -12.83 0.10 -2.73
N ARG A 24 -12.28 0.90 -1.80
CA ARG A 24 -10.95 0.68 -1.22
C ARG A 24 -10.89 -0.62 -0.41
N GLN A 25 -11.91 -0.87 0.40
CA GLN A 25 -12.09 -2.12 1.16
C GLN A 25 -12.13 -3.34 0.23
N LYS A 26 -12.97 -3.29 -0.81
CA LYS A 26 -13.06 -4.35 -1.84
C LYS A 26 -11.75 -4.55 -2.59
N LEU A 27 -11.01 -3.49 -2.86
CA LEU A 27 -9.74 -3.53 -3.58
C LEU A 27 -8.67 -4.33 -2.80
N VAL A 28 -8.63 -4.15 -1.48
CA VAL A 28 -7.70 -4.87 -0.59
C VAL A 28 -8.25 -6.25 -0.21
N GLY A 29 -9.58 -6.40 -0.18
CA GLY A 29 -10.26 -7.58 0.36
C GLY A 29 -10.36 -7.54 1.88
N ALA A 30 -10.57 -6.35 2.44
CA ALA A 30 -10.60 -6.09 3.89
C ALA A 30 -11.92 -5.44 4.31
N ASP A 31 -12.44 -5.84 5.48
CA ASP A 31 -13.59 -5.16 6.10
C ASP A 31 -13.17 -3.86 6.77
N PHE A 32 -11.95 -3.79 7.31
CA PHE A 32 -11.36 -2.61 7.92
C PHE A 32 -9.99 -2.33 7.32
N LEU A 33 -9.76 -1.07 6.96
CA LEU A 33 -8.48 -0.61 6.47
C LEU A 33 -7.76 0.16 7.56
N ASN A 34 -6.46 -0.11 7.71
CA ASN A 34 -5.55 0.73 8.47
C ASN A 34 -4.53 1.38 7.53
N VAL A 35 -3.88 2.42 8.04
CA VAL A 35 -2.97 3.28 7.27
C VAL A 35 -1.59 3.24 7.90
N LEU A 36 -0.62 2.78 7.11
CA LEU A 36 0.78 2.97 7.42
C LEU A 36 1.28 4.21 6.67
N ARG A 37 1.67 5.24 7.41
CA ARG A 37 2.25 6.46 6.85
C ARG A 37 3.76 6.30 6.70
N LEU A 38 4.25 6.42 5.48
CA LEU A 38 5.66 6.46 5.15
C LEU A 38 6.13 7.91 4.96
N SER A 39 7.45 8.07 4.86
CA SER A 39 8.08 9.30 4.38
C SER A 39 7.58 9.71 2.98
N ASN A 40 7.82 10.99 2.63
CA ASN A 40 7.39 11.60 1.36
C ASN A 40 5.86 11.64 1.16
N ASN A 41 5.10 11.77 2.26
CA ASN A 41 3.63 11.86 2.26
C ASN A 41 2.96 10.70 1.52
N ILE A 42 3.47 9.48 1.73
CA ILE A 42 2.92 8.26 1.13
C ILE A 42 2.15 7.50 2.21
N ASP A 43 0.90 7.16 1.92
CA ASP A 43 0.05 6.34 2.78
C ASP A 43 -0.17 4.97 2.12
N ILE A 44 0.01 3.92 2.91
CA ILE A 44 -0.31 2.54 2.53
C ILE A 44 -1.56 2.09 3.27
N TRP A 45 -2.56 1.69 2.51
CA TRP A 45 -3.81 1.15 3.01
C TRP A 45 -3.79 -0.36 2.93
N TYR A 46 -3.95 -1.01 4.08
CA TYR A 46 -3.82 -2.46 4.22
C TYR A 46 -4.89 -3.03 5.17
N ASP A 47 -5.08 -4.35 5.12
CA ASP A 47 -5.93 -5.11 6.05
C ASP A 47 -5.24 -5.26 7.42
N ASP A 48 -5.76 -4.59 8.45
CA ASP A 48 -5.17 -4.60 9.79
C ASP A 48 -5.54 -5.83 10.61
N GLU A 49 -6.73 -6.37 10.37
CA GLU A 49 -7.22 -7.53 11.12
C GLU A 49 -6.52 -8.81 10.67
N GLY A 50 -5.77 -8.76 9.56
CA GLY A 50 -5.22 -9.93 8.92
C GLY A 50 -6.31 -10.97 8.71
N ALA A 51 -7.53 -10.54 8.37
CA ALA A 51 -8.71 -11.41 8.29
C ALA A 51 -8.47 -12.55 7.29
N ASN A 52 -7.57 -12.33 6.32
CA ASN A 52 -6.86 -13.41 5.66
C ASN A 52 -5.67 -13.90 6.51
N LYS A 53 -5.96 -14.72 7.53
CA LYS A 53 -4.94 -15.50 8.27
C LYS A 53 -4.19 -16.52 7.39
N GLN A 54 -4.46 -16.53 6.09
CA GLN A 54 -3.85 -17.36 5.05
C GLN A 54 -3.08 -16.52 4.01
N LEU A 55 -2.48 -15.41 4.42
CA LEU A 55 -1.60 -14.67 3.54
C LEU A 55 -0.24 -15.36 3.55
N ASP A 56 -0.11 -16.35 2.67
CA ASP A 56 1.14 -17.01 2.29
C ASP A 56 2.23 -16.01 1.90
N TYR A 57 1.96 -14.71 1.79
CA TYR A 57 2.85 -13.70 1.24
C TYR A 57 2.89 -12.44 2.12
N LEU A 58 4.10 -12.06 2.51
CA LEU A 58 4.40 -10.77 3.15
C LEU A 58 5.20 -9.88 2.20
N SER A 59 5.01 -8.57 2.33
CA SER A 59 5.85 -7.53 1.72
C SER A 59 6.69 -6.84 2.78
N GLU A 60 8.02 -6.87 2.59
CA GLU A 60 8.95 -6.04 3.38
C GLU A 60 9.22 -4.73 2.64
N ILE A 61 8.88 -3.63 3.30
CA ILE A 61 9.05 -2.25 2.87
C ILE A 61 10.24 -1.68 3.62
N THR A 62 11.20 -1.09 2.92
CA THR A 62 12.37 -0.46 3.55
C THR A 62 12.42 1.01 3.16
N GLU A 63 12.26 1.90 4.13
CA GLU A 63 12.38 3.33 3.91
C GLU A 63 13.84 3.76 3.73
N PRO A 64 14.13 4.94 3.12
CA PRO A 64 15.51 5.38 2.90
C PRO A 64 16.34 5.59 4.16
N ASN A 65 15.69 5.83 5.30
CA ASN A 65 16.35 5.93 6.61
C ASN A 65 16.74 4.56 7.20
N GLY A 66 16.33 3.46 6.57
CA GLY A 66 16.59 2.09 6.99
C GLY A 66 15.44 1.44 7.77
N ASP A 67 14.37 2.17 8.07
CA ASP A 67 13.20 1.63 8.77
C ASP A 67 12.52 0.56 7.93
N LYS A 68 12.01 -0.47 8.60
CA LYS A 68 11.40 -1.63 7.96
C LYS A 68 9.98 -1.84 8.44
N HIS A 69 9.09 -2.07 7.49
CA HIS A 69 7.69 -2.38 7.73
C HIS A 69 7.34 -3.70 7.05
N VAL A 70 6.52 -4.51 7.71
CA VAL A 70 6.06 -5.79 7.17
C VAL A 70 4.55 -5.71 7.02
N LEU A 71 4.08 -5.85 5.79
CA LEU A 71 2.66 -5.90 5.47
C LEU A 71 2.29 -7.28 4.96
N PHE A 72 1.11 -7.75 5.35
CA PHE A 72 0.56 -9.02 4.90
C PHE A 72 -0.48 -8.77 3.81
N GLY A 73 -0.42 -9.57 2.74
CA GLY A 73 -1.43 -9.58 1.70
C GLY A 73 -1.45 -8.36 0.80
N ASN A 74 -2.64 -8.03 0.31
CA ASN A 74 -2.82 -6.95 -0.65
C ASN A 74 -2.82 -5.61 0.08
N TYR A 75 -2.35 -4.57 -0.59
CA TYR A 75 -2.46 -3.21 -0.11
C TYR A 75 -2.45 -2.26 -1.30
N PHE A 76 -2.87 -1.01 -1.08
CA PHE A 76 -2.69 0.02 -2.08
C PHE A 76 -2.02 1.25 -1.50
N VAL A 77 -1.28 1.93 -2.37
CA VAL A 77 -0.40 3.06 -2.03
C VAL A 77 -0.99 4.32 -2.62
N THR A 78 -1.04 5.36 -1.79
CA THR A 78 -1.62 6.67 -2.10
C THR A 78 -0.73 7.78 -1.58
N SER A 79 -1.05 9.02 -1.93
CA SER A 79 -0.45 10.19 -1.34
C SER A 79 -1.42 10.80 -0.33
N VAL A 80 -0.88 11.61 0.58
CA VAL A 80 -1.66 12.40 1.53
C VAL A 80 -1.26 13.87 1.44
N ASN A 81 -2.24 14.77 1.47
CA ASN A 81 -1.97 16.21 1.49
C ASN A 81 -1.79 16.73 2.94
N ASP A 82 -1.47 18.01 3.06
CA ASP A 82 -1.24 18.65 4.37
C ASP A 82 -2.50 18.70 5.25
N GLU A 83 -3.68 18.51 4.67
CA GLU A 83 -4.96 18.42 5.37
C GLU A 83 -5.27 16.99 5.85
N GLY A 84 -4.42 16.01 5.54
CA GLY A 84 -4.61 14.61 5.89
C GLY A 84 -5.53 13.85 4.92
N GLU A 85 -5.91 14.44 3.80
CA GLU A 85 -6.76 13.81 2.80
C GLU A 85 -5.99 12.85 1.90
N THR A 86 -6.59 11.70 1.61
CA THR A 86 -6.06 10.75 0.62
C THR A 86 -6.18 11.33 -0.79
N ILE A 87 -5.04 11.53 -1.45
CA ILE A 87 -4.94 12.01 -2.82
C ILE A 87 -4.14 11.04 -3.70
N GLY A 88 -4.12 11.32 -5.00
CA GLY A 88 -3.36 10.52 -5.95
C GLY A 88 -1.86 10.75 -5.82
N LEU A 89 -1.07 9.69 -6.06
CA LEU A 89 0.39 9.76 -6.12
C LEU A 89 0.86 10.66 -7.28
N SER A 90 1.90 11.44 -7.02
CA SER A 90 2.69 12.09 -8.06
C SER A 90 3.62 11.10 -8.77
N GLU A 91 4.13 11.45 -9.96
CA GLU A 91 5.13 10.64 -10.66
C GLU A 91 6.40 10.42 -9.82
N GLU A 92 6.79 11.44 -9.05
CA GLU A 92 7.94 11.37 -8.15
C GLU A 92 7.71 10.37 -7.02
N GLN A 93 6.52 10.38 -6.41
CA GLN A 93 6.15 9.41 -5.38
C GLN A 93 6.05 7.99 -5.94
N ILE A 94 5.54 7.82 -7.17
CA ILE A 94 5.52 6.51 -7.85
C ILE A 94 6.94 6.00 -8.06
N LYS A 95 7.84 6.85 -8.58
CA LYS A 95 9.25 6.49 -8.79
C LYS A 95 9.96 6.18 -7.48
N TYR A 96 9.72 6.99 -6.45
CA TYR A 96 10.26 6.80 -5.11
C TYR A 96 9.81 5.46 -4.51
N PHE A 97 8.51 5.20 -4.49
CA PHE A 97 7.95 3.97 -3.95
C PHE A 97 8.42 2.73 -4.72
N SER A 98 8.54 2.83 -6.05
CA SER A 98 9.04 1.71 -6.88
C SER A 98 10.52 1.41 -6.67
N THR A 99 11.29 2.37 -6.14
CA THR A 99 12.74 2.21 -5.88
C THR A 99 13.02 1.62 -4.51
N PHE A 100 12.22 1.97 -3.49
CA PHE A 100 12.48 1.64 -2.08
C PHE A 100 11.38 0.80 -1.41
N GLY A 101 10.14 0.86 -1.92
CA GLY A 101 8.92 0.51 -1.19
C GLY A 101 8.48 -0.95 -1.18
N TYR A 102 9.14 -1.87 -1.89
CA TYR A 102 8.89 -3.31 -1.72
C TYR A 102 10.07 -4.09 -2.28
N ARG A 103 10.77 -4.89 -1.45
CA ARG A 103 11.94 -5.63 -1.94
C ARG A 103 11.79 -7.14 -1.98
N VAL A 104 10.86 -7.73 -1.24
CA VAL A 104 10.73 -9.20 -1.25
C VAL A 104 9.32 -9.65 -0.89
N TRP A 105 8.67 -10.40 -1.78
CA TRP A 105 7.61 -11.32 -1.41
C TRP A 105 8.24 -12.59 -0.84
N LYS A 106 8.07 -12.85 0.45
CA LYS A 106 8.48 -14.12 1.04
C LYS A 106 7.25 -14.98 1.27
N LYS A 107 7.33 -16.25 0.85
CA LYS A 107 6.32 -17.23 1.23
C LYS A 107 6.40 -17.40 2.76
N HIS A 108 5.37 -17.00 3.51
CA HIS A 108 5.30 -17.32 4.92
C HIS A 108 5.05 -18.83 5.05
N LYS A 109 5.92 -19.53 5.78
CA LYS A 109 5.77 -20.96 6.08
C LYS A 109 4.67 -21.21 7.08
#